data_AF-A0A963IK14-F1
#
_entry.id   AF-A0A963IK14-F1
#
_cell.length_a   1.000
_cell.length_b   1.000
_cell.length_c   1.000
_cell.angle_alpha   90.00
_cell.angle_beta   90.00
_cell.angle_gamma   90.00
#
_symmetry.space_group_name_H-M   'P 1'
#
loop_
_entity.id
_entity.type
_entity.pdbx_description
1 polymer ?
#
loop_
_entity_poly.entity_id
_entity_poly.type
_entity_poly.pdbx_seq_one_letter_code
_entity_poly.pdbx_strand_id
1 'polypeptide(L)'
;MAKAATAQEVATAALPKTEAAAVPEAALAAVPGDAAAPATDVPDASEPGAWRVVVNSAEISEVEFGFGDPKEALGVAVGALAFEASPTIEFAAGTRVELAQPKLSLTGVRLKKGADTLAVPDGLIAAEKIAMRLADARFELVIDKPRTSFGGLKAQSGASGVDLGKLAIASEKLSLAQTNADLGIDAAAAQVALTGLVARQGADRVAWQDAALDVRAISAVLGSGSSASSSGLALRFDDVALQLKALGVVALGSPSEVAQVAAASLGAKSLLLALPDGPLDVRGDGLSVALSNGVLRSPADATTEMSRFARASLSGGVLRLKDQSFTVDKIVLADGKAQTWLDAEGRFNGLVVTRGAAEAAAAASPEGDAAAAERAWRVAVKAVEVDSFALGFEDRSGGPQLAVGLEAIRARIAGFETGVSTPMQVEFKARVAGGGEVEARGSVRADNGNSDLQLRLAAIALAPVQPYLSEFAELTLATGTVSTSGRLRYG
;
A
#
# COMPACT_ATOMS: atom_id res chain seq x y z
N MET A 1 14.25 49.88 -67.19
CA MET A 1 13.52 48.73 -67.79
C MET A 1 12.21 48.66 -67.01
N ALA A 2 11.00 48.87 -67.56
CA ALA A 2 10.39 48.33 -68.77
C ALA A 2 10.19 46.80 -68.67
N LYS A 3 9.00 46.20 -68.91
CA LYS A 3 7.80 46.70 -69.64
C LYS A 3 6.54 45.83 -69.36
N ALA A 4 5.34 46.44 -69.22
CA ALA A 4 3.98 45.89 -69.51
C ALA A 4 3.47 44.60 -68.80
N ALA A 5 2.18 44.20 -68.87
CA ALA A 5 0.89 44.93 -68.86
C ALA A 5 -0.34 43.97 -68.70
N THR A 6 -1.32 44.39 -67.88
CA THR A 6 -2.82 44.32 -67.98
C THR A 6 -3.61 43.08 -68.49
N ALA A 7 -4.77 42.84 -67.82
CA ALA A 7 -5.98 42.06 -68.22
C ALA A 7 -5.92 40.51 -68.07
N GLN A 8 -7.03 39.75 -67.89
CA GLN A 8 -8.47 40.08 -67.87
C GLN A 8 -9.30 39.15 -66.91
N GLU A 9 -10.56 39.54 -66.63
CA GLU A 9 -11.72 38.81 -66.03
C GLU A 9 -11.84 37.28 -66.30
N VAL A 10 -12.64 36.46 -65.59
CA VAL A 10 -13.81 36.67 -64.69
C VAL A 10 -13.67 35.76 -63.43
N ALA A 11 -14.63 35.29 -62.58
CA ALA A 11 -16.10 35.26 -62.48
C ALA A 11 -16.59 35.08 -61.00
N THR A 12 -17.91 35.14 -60.80
CA THR A 12 -18.68 35.04 -59.53
C THR A 12 -18.87 33.62 -58.96
N ALA A 13 -18.85 33.48 -57.63
CA ALA A 13 -19.66 32.51 -56.87
C ALA A 13 -19.89 33.02 -55.42
N ALA A 14 -21.03 32.69 -54.79
CA ALA A 14 -21.41 33.21 -53.46
C ALA A 14 -21.39 32.13 -52.36
N LEU A 15 -21.16 32.56 -51.12
CA LEU A 15 -21.29 31.71 -49.92
C LEU A 15 -22.78 31.53 -49.55
N PRO A 16 -23.33 30.31 -49.52
CA PRO A 16 -24.64 30.06 -48.95
C PRO A 16 -24.62 30.14 -47.41
N LYS A 17 -25.80 30.32 -46.81
CA LYS A 17 -25.99 30.44 -45.36
C LYS A 17 -26.26 29.07 -44.71
N THR A 18 -26.19 29.08 -43.38
CA THR A 18 -26.75 28.11 -42.44
C THR A 18 -28.03 27.43 -42.92
N GLU A 19 -28.06 26.10 -42.88
CA GLU A 19 -29.27 25.29 -42.88
C GLU A 19 -29.14 24.23 -41.77
N ALA A 20 -30.23 23.95 -41.05
CA ALA A 20 -30.23 23.04 -39.91
C ALA A 20 -30.71 21.65 -40.34
N ALA A 21 -29.86 20.63 -40.17
CA ALA A 21 -30.22 19.26 -40.50
C ALA A 21 -31.27 18.71 -39.52
N ALA A 22 -32.33 18.08 -40.07
CA ALA A 22 -33.47 17.60 -39.30
C ALA A 22 -33.24 16.22 -38.65
N VAL A 23 -33.99 15.95 -37.59
CA VAL A 23 -34.06 14.63 -36.94
C VAL A 23 -34.86 13.65 -37.84
N PRO A 24 -34.39 12.42 -38.09
CA PRO A 24 -35.16 11.43 -38.82
C PRO A 24 -36.28 10.83 -37.94
N GLU A 25 -37.52 11.23 -38.22
CA GLU A 25 -38.72 10.66 -37.60
C GLU A 25 -39.03 9.27 -38.18
N ALA A 26 -39.08 8.24 -37.32
CA ALA A 26 -39.31 6.86 -37.75
C ALA A 26 -40.81 6.61 -38.01
N ALA A 27 -41.20 6.59 -39.29
CA ALA A 27 -42.60 6.51 -39.70
C ALA A 27 -43.29 5.19 -39.31
N LEU A 28 -44.37 5.30 -38.52
CA LEU A 28 -45.34 4.22 -38.29
C LEU A 28 -46.22 4.05 -39.54
N ALA A 29 -46.15 2.88 -40.17
CA ALA A 29 -46.98 2.55 -41.33
C ALA A 29 -48.40 2.13 -40.91
N ALA A 30 -49.38 3.01 -41.14
CA ALA A 30 -50.80 2.69 -40.99
C ALA A 30 -51.42 2.26 -42.33
N VAL A 31 -52.32 1.27 -42.30
CA VAL A 31 -53.11 0.83 -43.46
C VAL A 31 -54.61 1.06 -43.14
N PRO A 32 -55.34 1.83 -43.95
CA PRO A 32 -56.75 2.12 -43.69
C PRO A 32 -57.69 1.03 -44.24
N GLY A 33 -58.73 0.72 -43.47
CA GLY A 33 -59.92 -0.05 -43.86
C GLY A 33 -61.10 0.45 -43.05
N ASP A 34 -62.21 0.79 -43.70
CA ASP A 34 -63.23 1.69 -43.14
C ASP A 34 -64.51 1.00 -42.63
N ALA A 35 -65.17 1.67 -41.69
CA ALA A 35 -66.57 1.57 -41.27
C ALA A 35 -67.24 0.19 -41.07
N ALA A 36 -67.34 -0.24 -39.81
CA ALA A 36 -68.65 -0.37 -39.14
C ALA A 36 -68.54 -0.64 -37.62
N ALA A 37 -69.40 0.00 -36.84
CA ALA A 37 -69.73 -0.32 -35.44
C ALA A 37 -71.21 -0.80 -35.41
N PRO A 38 -71.71 -1.57 -34.41
CA PRO A 38 -71.56 -1.27 -32.98
C PRO A 38 -71.49 -2.49 -32.03
N ALA A 39 -71.68 -2.22 -30.73
CA ALA A 39 -72.03 -3.12 -29.62
C ALA A 39 -70.89 -3.87 -28.90
N THR A 40 -70.38 -3.20 -27.85
CA THR A 40 -70.15 -3.78 -26.51
C THR A 40 -69.62 -5.21 -26.40
N ASP A 41 -68.31 -5.32 -26.22
CA ASP A 41 -67.78 -6.03 -25.05
C ASP A 41 -66.61 -5.23 -24.46
N VAL A 42 -66.40 -5.31 -23.15
CA VAL A 42 -65.27 -4.65 -22.46
C VAL A 42 -64.43 -5.75 -21.80
N PRO A 43 -63.39 -6.26 -22.49
CA PRO A 43 -62.44 -7.14 -21.85
C PRO A 43 -61.70 -6.39 -20.73
N ASP A 44 -61.31 -7.13 -19.71
CA ASP A 44 -60.77 -6.61 -18.46
C ASP A 44 -59.49 -5.78 -18.65
N ALA A 45 -59.17 -4.95 -17.66
CA ALA A 45 -58.00 -4.08 -17.67
C ALA A 45 -56.70 -4.91 -17.57
N SER A 46 -56.21 -5.34 -18.73
CA SER A 46 -54.92 -6.02 -18.89
C SER A 46 -53.83 -5.31 -18.09
N GLU A 47 -53.22 -6.01 -17.13
CA GLU A 47 -52.06 -5.50 -16.39
C GLU A 47 -50.98 -5.05 -17.38
N PRO A 48 -50.20 -3.98 -17.09
CA PRO A 48 -49.14 -3.52 -17.97
C PRO A 48 -48.08 -4.62 -18.12
N GLY A 49 -48.18 -5.37 -19.22
CA GLY A 49 -47.39 -6.58 -19.45
C GLY A 49 -45.90 -6.33 -19.36
N ALA A 50 -45.17 -7.29 -18.78
CA ALA A 50 -43.73 -7.20 -18.58
C ALA A 50 -42.98 -7.15 -19.93
N TRP A 51 -42.59 -5.97 -20.37
CA TRP A 51 -41.82 -5.79 -21.60
C TRP A 51 -40.39 -6.27 -21.37
N ARG A 52 -39.95 -7.26 -22.15
CA ARG A 52 -38.55 -7.71 -22.22
C ARG A 52 -37.93 -7.26 -23.54
N VAL A 53 -36.84 -6.49 -23.45
CA VAL A 53 -36.00 -6.11 -24.59
C VAL A 53 -34.69 -6.89 -24.51
N VAL A 54 -34.26 -7.48 -25.62
CA VAL A 54 -32.95 -8.16 -25.75
C VAL A 54 -32.22 -7.54 -26.93
N VAL A 55 -30.99 -7.06 -26.70
CA VAL A 55 -30.10 -6.58 -27.76
C VAL A 55 -28.98 -7.59 -27.92
N ASN A 56 -28.87 -8.21 -29.09
CA ASN A 56 -27.91 -9.30 -29.32
C ASN A 56 -26.46 -8.78 -29.32
N SER A 57 -26.22 -7.61 -29.91
CA SER A 57 -24.95 -6.89 -29.89
C SER A 57 -25.19 -5.38 -30.06
N ALA A 58 -24.35 -4.58 -29.42
CA ALA A 58 -24.30 -3.13 -29.61
C ALA A 58 -22.84 -2.68 -29.58
N GLU A 59 -22.38 -2.05 -30.67
CA GLU A 59 -21.02 -1.54 -30.82
C GLU A 59 -21.07 0.00 -30.79
N ILE A 60 -20.27 0.63 -29.91
CA ILE A 60 -20.18 2.08 -29.80
C ILE A 60 -18.88 2.52 -30.45
N SER A 61 -18.95 2.93 -31.72
CA SER A 61 -17.77 3.23 -32.54
C SER A 61 -17.04 4.53 -32.16
N GLU A 62 -17.73 5.47 -31.50
CA GLU A 62 -17.18 6.78 -31.12
C GLU A 62 -17.86 7.31 -29.85
N VAL A 63 -17.09 8.03 -29.01
CA VAL A 63 -17.58 8.65 -27.77
C VAL A 63 -16.94 10.05 -27.64
N GLU A 64 -17.74 11.09 -27.88
CA GLU A 64 -17.30 12.48 -27.83
C GLU A 64 -17.53 13.10 -26.44
N PHE A 65 -16.52 13.78 -25.89
CA PHE A 65 -16.57 14.43 -24.57
C PHE A 65 -16.56 15.96 -24.73
N GLY A 66 -17.73 16.59 -24.64
CA GLY A 66 -17.85 18.05 -24.62
C GLY A 66 -17.45 18.66 -23.27
N PHE A 67 -16.50 19.60 -23.27
CA PHE A 67 -16.06 20.33 -22.07
C PHE A 67 -16.53 21.79 -22.08
N GLY A 68 -16.99 22.29 -20.93
CA GLY A 68 -17.54 23.64 -20.78
C GLY A 68 -16.52 24.78 -20.70
N ASP A 69 -15.27 24.51 -20.32
CA ASP A 69 -14.17 25.49 -20.35
C ASP A 69 -12.92 24.88 -21.03
N PRO A 70 -12.44 25.46 -22.15
CA PRO A 70 -11.27 24.94 -22.87
C PRO A 70 -9.93 25.11 -22.16
N LYS A 71 -9.86 25.85 -21.04
CA LYS A 71 -8.63 26.02 -20.23
C LYS A 71 -8.49 24.97 -19.12
N GLU A 72 -9.60 24.44 -18.63
CA GLU A 72 -9.66 23.31 -17.68
C GLU A 72 -9.65 21.94 -18.41
N ALA A 73 -9.90 21.94 -19.73
CA ALA A 73 -10.13 20.76 -20.55
C ALA A 73 -9.09 19.65 -20.34
N LEU A 74 -9.58 18.48 -19.93
CA LEU A 74 -8.80 17.26 -19.85
C LEU A 74 -8.52 16.77 -21.26
N GLY A 75 -7.25 16.77 -21.67
CA GLY A 75 -6.84 16.23 -22.97
C GLY A 75 -6.94 14.71 -22.96
N VAL A 76 -8.09 14.20 -23.41
CA VAL A 76 -8.36 12.76 -23.58
C VAL A 76 -7.99 12.36 -25.01
N ALA A 77 -7.13 11.36 -25.16
CA ALA A 77 -6.89 10.67 -26.42
C ALA A 77 -7.10 9.16 -26.21
N VAL A 78 -7.87 8.53 -27.09
CA VAL A 78 -8.13 7.09 -27.09
C VAL A 78 -7.73 6.54 -28.45
N GLY A 79 -6.99 5.42 -28.48
CA GLY A 79 -6.58 4.77 -29.74
C GLY A 79 -7.66 3.84 -30.28
N ALA A 80 -8.29 3.07 -29.40
CA ALA A 80 -9.52 2.32 -29.67
C ALA A 80 -10.31 2.09 -28.38
N LEU A 81 -11.64 2.00 -28.53
CA LEU A 81 -12.60 1.62 -27.50
C LEU A 81 -13.52 0.57 -28.14
N ALA A 82 -13.68 -0.59 -27.52
CA ALA A 82 -14.58 -1.64 -28.01
C ALA A 82 -15.40 -2.21 -26.86
N PHE A 83 -16.73 -2.09 -26.95
CA PHE A 83 -17.67 -2.62 -25.97
C PHE A 83 -18.48 -3.77 -26.58
N GLU A 84 -18.44 -4.91 -25.91
CA GLU A 84 -19.15 -6.14 -26.26
C GLU A 84 -20.07 -6.50 -25.09
N ALA A 85 -21.39 -6.44 -25.29
CA ALA A 85 -22.36 -6.93 -24.32
C ALA A 85 -23.70 -7.27 -24.99
N SER A 86 -24.41 -8.24 -24.44
CA SER A 86 -25.80 -8.55 -24.80
C SER A 86 -26.73 -8.20 -23.64
N PRO A 87 -27.28 -6.96 -23.57
CA PRO A 87 -28.19 -6.56 -22.51
C PRO A 87 -29.59 -7.16 -22.69
N THR A 88 -30.15 -7.65 -21.59
CA THR A 88 -31.57 -7.96 -21.40
C THR A 88 -32.16 -6.94 -20.43
N ILE A 89 -33.26 -6.30 -20.81
CA ILE A 89 -33.95 -5.29 -20.00
C ILE A 89 -35.38 -5.76 -19.77
N GLU A 90 -35.84 -5.73 -18.51
CA GLU A 90 -37.21 -6.09 -18.12
C GLU A 90 -37.85 -4.95 -17.32
N PHE A 91 -39.07 -4.58 -17.72
CA PHE A 91 -39.86 -3.54 -17.07
C PHE A 91 -41.10 -4.16 -16.43
N ALA A 92 -41.04 -4.42 -15.11
CA ALA A 92 -42.14 -5.00 -14.34
C ALA A 92 -41.99 -4.67 -12.83
N ALA A 93 -42.91 -3.88 -12.28
CA ALA A 93 -42.86 -3.36 -10.90
C ALA A 93 -41.51 -2.71 -10.50
N GLY A 94 -40.77 -2.20 -11.49
CA GLY A 94 -39.39 -1.77 -11.39
C GLY A 94 -38.64 -2.02 -12.70
N THR A 95 -37.39 -1.58 -12.77
CA THR A 95 -36.51 -1.76 -13.93
C THR A 95 -35.39 -2.73 -13.58
N ARG A 96 -35.26 -3.81 -14.34
CA ARG A 96 -34.13 -4.74 -14.27
C ARG A 96 -33.33 -4.67 -15.57
N VAL A 97 -32.01 -4.54 -15.45
CA VAL A 97 -31.06 -4.61 -16.57
C VAL A 97 -30.04 -5.68 -16.25
N GLU A 98 -29.88 -6.68 -17.10
CA GLU A 98 -28.82 -7.68 -17.00
C GLU A 98 -27.95 -7.68 -18.26
N LEU A 99 -26.63 -7.61 -18.08
CA LEU A 99 -25.65 -7.76 -19.15
C LEU A 99 -24.92 -9.09 -18.93
N ALA A 100 -25.04 -10.01 -19.88
CA ALA A 100 -24.28 -11.26 -19.87
C ALA A 100 -22.89 -11.04 -20.49
N GLN A 101 -21.85 -11.54 -19.81
CA GLN A 101 -20.45 -11.50 -20.24
C GLN A 101 -19.95 -10.14 -20.80
N PRO A 102 -20.28 -8.98 -20.18
CA PRO A 102 -19.91 -7.69 -20.72
C PRO A 102 -18.38 -7.50 -20.70
N LYS A 103 -17.85 -6.96 -21.78
CA LYS A 103 -16.41 -6.77 -22.03
C LYS A 103 -16.17 -5.41 -22.67
N LEU A 104 -15.29 -4.62 -22.07
CA LEU A 104 -14.80 -3.34 -22.54
C LEU A 104 -13.29 -3.42 -22.75
N SER A 105 -12.85 -3.26 -23.99
CA SER A 105 -11.43 -3.21 -24.38
C SER A 105 -11.02 -1.77 -24.64
N LEU A 106 -9.86 -1.39 -24.13
CA LEU A 106 -9.28 -0.04 -24.14
C LEU A 106 -7.88 -0.13 -24.74
N THR A 107 -7.56 0.68 -25.75
CA THR A 107 -6.23 0.71 -26.35
C THR A 107 -5.76 2.14 -26.57
N GLY A 108 -4.49 2.41 -26.26
CA GLY A 108 -3.80 3.68 -26.53
C GLY A 108 -4.30 4.87 -25.71
N VAL A 109 -5.01 4.64 -24.59
CA VAL A 109 -5.63 5.71 -23.80
C VAL A 109 -4.56 6.60 -23.17
N ARG A 110 -4.72 7.92 -23.30
CA ARG A 110 -3.90 8.94 -22.64
C ARG A 110 -4.78 10.07 -22.12
N LEU A 111 -4.59 10.46 -20.87
CA LEU A 111 -5.15 11.66 -20.27
C LEU A 111 -4.01 12.66 -20.04
N LYS A 112 -4.26 13.95 -20.28
CA LYS A 112 -3.32 15.03 -19.99
C LYS A 112 -4.02 16.25 -19.40
N LYS A 113 -3.54 16.78 -18.26
CA LYS A 113 -3.96 18.08 -17.70
C LYS A 113 -2.71 18.92 -17.44
N GLY A 114 -2.49 19.96 -18.25
CA GLY A 114 -1.28 20.79 -18.17
C GLY A 114 0.01 19.97 -18.40
N ALA A 115 0.83 19.84 -17.36
CA ALA A 115 2.04 19.01 -17.37
C ALA A 115 1.79 17.55 -16.96
N ASP A 116 0.65 17.26 -16.31
CA ASP A 116 0.34 15.94 -15.77
C ASP A 116 -0.16 15.02 -16.88
N THR A 117 0.26 13.75 -16.84
CA THR A 117 -0.12 12.73 -17.82
C THR A 117 -0.43 11.40 -17.16
N LEU A 118 -1.42 10.69 -17.71
CA LEU A 118 -1.67 9.28 -17.46
C LEU A 118 -1.76 8.57 -18.82
N ALA A 119 -1.04 7.47 -19.00
CA ALA A 119 -1.12 6.60 -20.16
C ALA A 119 -1.52 5.19 -19.74
N VAL A 120 -2.47 4.61 -20.46
CA VAL A 120 -2.92 3.22 -20.35
C VAL A 120 -2.87 2.61 -21.75
N PRO A 121 -1.71 2.03 -22.14
CA PRO A 121 -1.51 1.41 -23.46
C PRO A 121 -2.55 0.35 -23.79
N ASP A 122 -2.84 -0.55 -22.85
CA ASP A 122 -3.80 -1.65 -23.01
C ASP A 122 -4.65 -1.77 -21.74
N GLY A 123 -5.94 -2.00 -21.91
CA GLY A 123 -6.91 -2.20 -20.83
C GLY A 123 -8.03 -3.15 -21.23
N LEU A 124 -8.46 -3.96 -20.27
CA LEU A 124 -9.60 -4.86 -20.40
C LEU A 124 -10.41 -4.80 -19.10
N ILE A 125 -11.70 -4.49 -19.20
CA ILE A 125 -12.66 -4.55 -18.10
C ILE A 125 -13.75 -5.55 -18.53
N ALA A 126 -14.01 -6.57 -17.73
CA ALA A 126 -15.00 -7.60 -18.04
C ALA A 126 -15.69 -8.12 -16.76
N ALA A 127 -16.83 -8.77 -16.93
CA ALA A 127 -17.52 -9.51 -15.86
C ALA A 127 -18.15 -10.79 -16.43
N GLU A 128 -18.55 -11.73 -15.57
CA GLU A 128 -19.40 -12.86 -15.98
C GLU A 128 -20.85 -12.38 -16.17
N LYS A 129 -21.31 -11.50 -15.28
CA LYS A 129 -22.62 -10.87 -15.32
C LYS A 129 -22.59 -9.49 -14.66
N ILE A 130 -23.36 -8.54 -15.20
CA ILE A 130 -23.80 -7.33 -14.48
C ILE A 130 -25.33 -7.42 -14.36
N ALA A 131 -25.87 -7.15 -13.18
CA ALA A 131 -27.30 -7.07 -12.91
C ALA A 131 -27.61 -5.80 -12.12
N MET A 132 -28.43 -4.92 -12.68
CA MET A 132 -28.93 -3.71 -12.03
C MET A 132 -30.44 -3.83 -11.81
N ARG A 133 -30.90 -3.40 -10.64
CA ARG A 133 -32.32 -3.36 -10.24
C ARG A 133 -32.65 -2.01 -9.61
N LEU A 134 -33.66 -1.35 -10.14
CA LEU A 134 -34.32 -0.20 -9.53
C LEU A 134 -35.76 -0.58 -9.18
N ALA A 135 -36.11 -0.52 -7.90
CA ALA A 135 -37.48 -0.74 -7.40
C ALA A 135 -37.67 0.02 -6.07
N ASP A 136 -38.86 0.56 -5.83
CA ASP A 136 -39.24 1.24 -4.58
C ASP A 136 -38.21 2.29 -4.07
N ALA A 137 -37.67 3.10 -5.00
CA ALA A 137 -36.59 4.07 -4.77
C ALA A 137 -35.27 3.49 -4.22
N ARG A 138 -35.05 2.17 -4.33
CA ARG A 138 -33.78 1.49 -4.01
C ARG A 138 -33.03 1.16 -5.29
N PHE A 139 -31.71 1.31 -5.22
CA PHE A 139 -30.76 0.91 -6.24
C PHE A 139 -29.96 -0.30 -5.75
N GLU A 140 -29.92 -1.36 -6.55
CA GLU A 140 -29.02 -2.50 -6.37
C GLU A 140 -28.29 -2.75 -7.70
N LEU A 141 -26.97 -2.81 -7.66
CA LEU A 141 -26.10 -3.21 -8.77
C LEU A 141 -25.20 -4.35 -8.27
N VAL A 142 -25.24 -5.48 -8.96
CA VAL A 142 -24.40 -6.64 -8.71
C VAL A 142 -23.55 -6.90 -9.95
N ILE A 143 -22.27 -7.16 -9.75
CA ILE A 143 -21.33 -7.59 -10.78
C ILE A 143 -20.69 -8.88 -10.31
N ASP A 144 -20.94 -9.96 -11.05
CA ASP A 144 -20.41 -11.29 -10.76
C ASP A 144 -19.10 -11.50 -11.53
N LYS A 145 -18.07 -11.94 -10.81
CA LYS A 145 -16.67 -12.09 -11.26
C LYS A 145 -16.11 -10.91 -12.07
N PRO A 146 -16.18 -9.65 -11.59
CA PRO A 146 -15.55 -8.51 -12.25
C PRO A 146 -14.03 -8.71 -12.34
N ARG A 147 -13.47 -8.37 -13.49
CA ARG A 147 -12.03 -8.43 -13.79
C ARG A 147 -11.64 -7.18 -14.57
N THR A 148 -10.57 -6.53 -14.13
CA THR A 148 -10.01 -5.33 -14.77
C THR A 148 -8.50 -5.51 -14.86
N SER A 149 -7.91 -5.43 -16.05
CA SER A 149 -6.47 -5.53 -16.21
C SER A 149 -5.93 -4.47 -17.15
N PHE A 150 -4.81 -3.84 -16.78
CA PHE A 150 -4.12 -2.83 -17.56
C PHE A 150 -2.66 -3.22 -17.77
N GLY A 151 -2.14 -3.02 -18.98
CA GLY A 151 -0.73 -3.21 -19.33
C GLY A 151 -0.01 -1.87 -19.49
N GLY A 152 1.16 -1.72 -18.86
CA GLY A 152 2.06 -0.57 -19.05
C GLY A 152 1.50 0.78 -18.59
N LEU A 153 0.75 0.81 -17.49
CA LEU A 153 0.15 2.03 -16.94
C LEU A 153 1.25 2.99 -16.45
N LYS A 154 1.27 4.23 -16.96
CA LYS A 154 2.28 5.25 -16.62
C LYS A 154 1.61 6.56 -16.23
N ALA A 155 1.89 7.04 -15.02
CA ALA A 155 1.46 8.35 -14.54
C ALA A 155 2.68 9.25 -14.31
N GLN A 156 2.58 10.54 -14.64
CA GLN A 156 3.59 11.54 -14.29
C GLN A 156 2.92 12.86 -13.91
N SER A 157 3.40 13.48 -12.84
CA SER A 157 3.05 14.84 -12.43
C SER A 157 4.31 15.58 -11.99
N GLY A 158 4.70 16.61 -12.75
CA GLY A 158 5.97 17.32 -12.56
C GLY A 158 7.19 16.38 -12.53
N ALA A 159 7.93 16.42 -11.42
CA ALA A 159 9.11 15.57 -11.16
C ALA A 159 8.77 14.22 -10.48
N SER A 160 7.49 13.95 -10.24
CA SER A 160 7.01 12.68 -9.67
C SER A 160 6.41 11.81 -10.76
N GLY A 161 6.56 10.49 -10.66
CA GLY A 161 6.01 9.57 -11.66
C GLY A 161 5.96 8.12 -11.20
N VAL A 162 5.04 7.37 -11.79
CA VAL A 162 4.77 5.97 -11.50
C VAL A 162 4.71 5.21 -12.83
N ASP A 163 5.60 4.24 -12.99
CA ASP A 163 5.58 3.29 -14.11
C ASP A 163 5.13 1.93 -13.57
N LEU A 164 4.14 1.29 -14.20
CA LEU A 164 3.56 0.01 -13.76
C LEU A 164 3.43 -0.95 -14.94
N GLY A 165 4.25 -2.00 -14.95
CA GLY A 165 4.26 -3.00 -16.01
C GLY A 165 2.90 -3.69 -16.22
N LYS A 166 2.21 -4.07 -15.14
CA LYS A 166 0.87 -4.66 -15.20
C LYS A 166 0.07 -4.39 -13.92
N LEU A 167 -1.22 -4.11 -14.08
CA LEU A 167 -2.26 -4.15 -13.05
C LEU A 167 -3.29 -5.22 -13.43
N ALA A 168 -3.73 -6.04 -12.47
CA ALA A 168 -4.91 -6.88 -12.59
C ALA A 168 -5.71 -6.86 -11.29
N ILE A 169 -6.95 -6.42 -11.35
CA ILE A 169 -7.94 -6.39 -10.28
C ILE A 169 -9.00 -7.44 -10.61
N ALA A 170 -9.39 -8.25 -9.63
CA ALA A 170 -10.51 -9.17 -9.73
C ALA A 170 -11.30 -9.18 -8.42
N SER A 171 -12.56 -9.62 -8.45
CA SER A 171 -13.25 -10.15 -7.27
C SER A 171 -14.21 -11.26 -7.69
N GLU A 172 -14.74 -12.05 -6.75
CA GLU A 172 -15.80 -13.01 -7.08
C GLU A 172 -17.17 -12.32 -7.21
N LYS A 173 -17.40 -11.25 -6.43
CA LYS A 173 -18.59 -10.40 -6.52
C LYS A 173 -18.25 -8.97 -6.11
N LEU A 174 -18.83 -8.00 -6.80
CA LEU A 174 -18.94 -6.60 -6.38
C LEU A 174 -20.42 -6.22 -6.36
N SER A 175 -20.91 -5.66 -5.27
CA SER A 175 -22.28 -5.14 -5.15
C SER A 175 -22.30 -3.71 -4.63
N LEU A 176 -23.11 -2.86 -5.24
CA LEU A 176 -23.41 -1.50 -4.79
C LEU A 176 -24.91 -1.46 -4.46
N ALA A 177 -25.27 -1.09 -3.24
CA ALA A 177 -26.64 -1.11 -2.76
C ALA A 177 -26.97 0.17 -1.96
N GLN A 178 -28.01 0.88 -2.37
CA GLN A 178 -28.51 2.02 -1.60
C GLN A 178 -29.52 1.53 -0.56
N THR A 179 -29.22 1.76 0.72
CA THR A 179 -30.10 1.46 1.85
C THR A 179 -30.45 2.77 2.55
N ASN A 180 -31.70 3.22 2.38
CA ASN A 180 -32.16 4.54 2.82
C ASN A 180 -31.31 5.66 2.18
N ALA A 181 -30.63 6.46 3.00
CA ALA A 181 -29.74 7.54 2.59
C ALA A 181 -28.30 7.07 2.32
N ASP A 182 -27.94 5.83 2.66
CA ASP A 182 -26.56 5.36 2.68
C ASP A 182 -26.27 4.49 1.45
N LEU A 183 -25.11 4.71 0.82
CA LEU A 183 -24.61 3.86 -0.27
C LEU A 183 -23.57 2.88 0.28
N GLY A 184 -23.94 1.60 0.28
CA GLY A 184 -23.02 0.49 0.54
C GLY A 184 -22.35 0.01 -0.74
N ILE A 185 -21.05 -0.34 -0.64
CA ILE A 185 -20.28 -1.01 -1.69
C ILE A 185 -19.54 -2.19 -1.05
N ASP A 186 -19.82 -3.41 -1.49
CA ASP A 186 -19.23 -4.64 -0.96
C ASP A 186 -18.53 -5.42 -2.09
N ALA A 187 -17.26 -5.78 -1.89
CA ALA A 187 -16.49 -6.64 -2.80
C ALA A 187 -15.99 -7.89 -2.06
N ALA A 188 -16.29 -9.07 -2.60
CA ALA A 188 -15.93 -10.36 -2.02
C ALA A 188 -14.76 -11.02 -2.78
N ALA A 189 -13.75 -11.48 -2.05
CA ALA A 189 -12.49 -12.04 -2.57
C ALA A 189 -11.80 -11.10 -3.59
N ALA A 190 -11.60 -9.84 -3.21
CA ALA A 190 -10.92 -8.85 -4.03
C ALA A 190 -9.41 -9.17 -4.12
N GLN A 191 -8.88 -9.29 -5.34
CA GLN A 191 -7.48 -9.56 -5.62
C GLN A 191 -6.91 -8.44 -6.50
N VAL A 192 -5.74 -7.92 -6.16
CA VAL A 192 -5.02 -6.86 -6.88
C VAL A 192 -3.57 -7.28 -7.10
N ALA A 193 -3.25 -7.75 -8.29
CA ALA A 193 -1.90 -8.08 -8.72
C ALA A 193 -1.25 -6.90 -9.47
N LEU A 194 0.00 -6.62 -9.13
CA LEU A 194 0.84 -5.54 -9.62
C LEU A 194 2.21 -6.12 -10.01
N THR A 195 2.67 -5.91 -11.24
CA THR A 195 4.02 -6.33 -11.67
C THR A 195 4.79 -5.14 -12.22
N GLY A 196 6.03 -4.97 -11.74
CA GLY A 196 6.97 -3.94 -12.15
C GLY A 196 6.50 -2.53 -11.84
N LEU A 197 6.33 -2.19 -10.55
CA LEU A 197 6.12 -0.79 -10.15
C LEU A 197 7.47 -0.10 -9.96
N VAL A 198 7.63 1.08 -10.57
CA VAL A 198 8.70 2.04 -10.26
C VAL A 198 8.06 3.39 -9.96
N ALA A 199 7.97 3.72 -8.67
CA ALA A 199 7.58 5.05 -8.21
C ALA A 199 8.82 5.95 -8.08
N ARG A 200 8.68 7.23 -8.45
CA ARG A 200 9.72 8.25 -8.35
C ARG A 200 9.17 9.55 -7.78
N GLN A 201 9.95 10.20 -6.93
CA GLN A 201 9.64 11.52 -6.37
C GLN A 201 10.93 12.35 -6.33
N GLY A 202 11.14 13.17 -7.36
CA GLY A 202 12.39 13.92 -7.50
C GLY A 202 13.60 13.00 -7.72
N ALA A 203 14.52 12.96 -6.75
CA ALA A 203 15.66 12.04 -6.77
C ALA A 203 15.28 10.60 -6.38
N ASP A 204 14.26 10.44 -5.55
CA ASP A 204 13.96 9.20 -4.85
C ASP A 204 13.25 8.19 -5.75
N ARG A 205 13.54 6.90 -5.52
CA ARG A 205 12.96 5.80 -6.28
C ARG A 205 12.64 4.62 -5.36
N VAL A 206 11.38 4.18 -5.40
CA VAL A 206 10.93 2.93 -4.80
C VAL A 206 10.51 2.00 -5.93
N ALA A 207 11.05 0.79 -5.94
CA ALA A 207 10.75 -0.21 -6.96
C ALA A 207 10.47 -1.57 -6.35
N TRP A 208 9.47 -2.28 -6.87
CA TRP A 208 9.17 -3.67 -6.50
C TRP A 208 8.77 -4.48 -7.74
N GLN A 209 9.22 -5.73 -7.79
CA GLN A 209 9.12 -6.55 -9.01
C GLN A 209 7.74 -7.20 -9.15
N ASP A 210 7.25 -7.89 -8.13
CA ASP A 210 5.87 -8.37 -8.04
C ASP A 210 5.28 -7.96 -6.70
N ALA A 211 4.04 -7.47 -6.73
CA ALA A 211 3.22 -7.22 -5.56
C ALA A 211 1.82 -7.82 -5.79
N ALA A 212 1.33 -8.62 -4.85
CA ALA A 212 -0.01 -9.20 -4.87
C ALA A 212 -0.73 -8.87 -3.58
N LEU A 213 -1.85 -8.17 -3.68
CA LEU A 213 -2.73 -7.80 -2.58
C LEU A 213 -4.01 -8.62 -2.70
N ASP A 214 -4.19 -9.57 -1.80
CA ASP A 214 -5.42 -10.33 -1.60
C ASP A 214 -6.21 -9.74 -0.42
N VAL A 215 -7.51 -9.52 -0.59
CA VAL A 215 -8.42 -9.05 0.45
C VAL A 215 -9.72 -9.84 0.40
N ARG A 216 -10.01 -10.59 1.46
CA ARG A 216 -11.18 -11.49 1.48
C ARG A 216 -12.51 -10.76 1.38
N ALA A 217 -12.64 -9.59 2.00
CA ALA A 217 -13.78 -8.70 1.76
C ALA A 217 -13.39 -7.24 1.91
N ILE A 218 -13.94 -6.39 1.05
CA ILE A 218 -13.89 -4.93 1.18
C ILE A 218 -15.33 -4.46 1.32
N SER A 219 -15.62 -3.63 2.32
CA SER A 219 -16.90 -2.95 2.45
C SER A 219 -16.66 -1.45 2.63
N ALA A 220 -17.42 -0.64 1.89
CA ALA A 220 -17.44 0.81 2.00
C ALA A 220 -18.86 1.25 2.29
N VAL A 221 -19.04 2.11 3.28
CA VAL A 221 -20.31 2.80 3.53
C VAL A 221 -20.06 4.29 3.37
N LEU A 222 -20.80 4.91 2.45
CA LEU A 222 -20.88 6.35 2.28
C LEU A 222 -22.24 6.81 2.80
N GLY A 223 -22.24 7.33 4.03
CA GLY A 223 -23.47 7.85 4.64
C GLY A 223 -23.77 9.26 4.16
N SER A 224 -25.00 9.51 3.68
CA SER A 224 -25.44 10.87 3.35
C SER A 224 -26.25 11.47 4.51
N GLY A 225 -25.70 12.55 5.10
CA GLY A 225 -26.23 13.13 6.33
C GLY A 225 -27.64 13.72 6.16
N SER A 226 -28.64 13.01 6.67
CA SER A 226 -30.02 13.52 6.84
C SER A 226 -30.20 14.43 8.08
N SER A 227 -29.11 14.65 8.81
CA SER A 227 -28.98 15.64 9.88
C SER A 227 -27.63 16.36 9.73
N ALA A 228 -27.48 17.55 10.32
CA ALA A 228 -26.36 18.47 10.08
C ALA A 228 -25.01 18.08 10.75
N SER A 229 -24.72 16.78 10.85
CA SER A 229 -23.46 16.22 11.36
C SER A 229 -23.30 14.77 10.88
N SER A 230 -22.07 14.38 10.51
CA SER A 230 -21.66 13.08 9.97
C SER A 230 -22.23 12.75 8.58
N SER A 231 -21.73 13.45 7.56
CA SER A 231 -21.44 12.78 6.28
C SER A 231 -20.09 12.07 6.43
N GLY A 232 -19.97 10.80 6.05
CA GLY A 232 -18.73 10.07 6.34
C GLY A 232 -18.52 8.86 5.43
N LEU A 233 -17.25 8.63 5.09
CA LEU A 233 -16.79 7.44 4.39
C LEU A 233 -16.14 6.49 5.40
N ALA A 234 -16.71 5.30 5.57
CA ALA A 234 -16.10 4.21 6.33
C ALA A 234 -15.69 3.09 5.36
N LEU A 235 -14.38 2.85 5.26
CA LEU A 235 -13.80 1.72 4.53
C LEU A 235 -13.38 0.64 5.52
N ARG A 236 -13.80 -0.60 5.29
CA ARG A 236 -13.39 -1.80 6.03
C ARG A 236 -12.81 -2.83 5.06
N PHE A 237 -11.72 -3.46 5.47
CA PHE A 237 -11.05 -4.53 4.74
C PHE A 237 -10.88 -5.71 5.71
N ASP A 238 -11.30 -6.90 5.32
CA ASP A 238 -11.22 -8.14 6.10
C ASP A 238 -10.28 -9.16 5.45
N ASP A 239 -9.50 -9.85 6.29
CA ASP A 239 -8.41 -10.78 5.94
C ASP A 239 -7.59 -10.26 4.73
N VAL A 240 -6.80 -9.22 5.00
CA VAL A 240 -5.88 -8.55 4.06
C VAL A 240 -4.52 -9.27 4.08
N ALA A 241 -3.98 -9.59 2.91
CA ALA A 241 -2.63 -10.10 2.72
C ALA A 241 -1.94 -9.44 1.52
N LEU A 242 -0.81 -8.76 1.75
CA LEU A 242 0.04 -8.14 0.74
C LEU A 242 1.36 -8.90 0.65
N GLN A 243 1.61 -9.58 -0.46
CA GLN A 243 2.86 -10.26 -0.78
C GLN A 243 3.70 -9.40 -1.72
N LEU A 244 4.99 -9.20 -1.41
CA LEU A 244 5.96 -8.46 -2.22
C LEU A 244 7.17 -9.37 -2.51
N LYS A 245 7.54 -9.53 -3.78
CA LYS A 245 8.81 -10.14 -4.20
C LYS A 245 9.81 -9.04 -4.53
N ALA A 246 10.99 -9.14 -3.92
CA ALA A 246 12.10 -8.19 -4.03
C ALA A 246 11.68 -6.73 -3.76
N LEU A 247 11.77 -6.32 -2.49
CA LEU A 247 11.65 -4.92 -2.07
C LEU A 247 13.07 -4.34 -1.90
N GLY A 248 13.46 -3.43 -2.80
CA GLY A 248 14.73 -2.71 -2.74
C GLY A 248 14.52 -1.23 -2.39
N VAL A 249 15.29 -0.70 -1.46
CA VAL A 249 15.23 0.69 -1.01
C VAL A 249 16.57 1.38 -1.28
N VAL A 250 16.54 2.33 -2.21
CA VAL A 250 17.63 3.30 -2.43
C VAL A 250 17.34 4.51 -1.57
N ALA A 251 18.26 4.88 -0.67
CA ALA A 251 18.09 6.02 0.22
C ALA A 251 18.49 7.33 -0.47
N LEU A 252 17.94 8.46 0.00
CA LEU A 252 18.22 9.81 -0.52
C LEU A 252 19.73 10.02 -0.79
N GLY A 253 20.06 10.38 -2.02
CA GLY A 253 21.41 10.78 -2.42
C GLY A 253 22.45 9.67 -2.61
N SER A 254 22.15 8.40 -2.30
CA SER A 254 23.09 7.29 -2.54
C SER A 254 22.90 6.69 -3.94
N PRO A 255 23.96 6.37 -4.70
CA PRO A 255 23.86 5.69 -5.99
C PRO A 255 23.52 4.20 -5.89
N SER A 256 23.35 3.66 -4.67
CA SER A 256 23.28 2.22 -4.40
C SER A 256 22.20 1.86 -3.36
N GLU A 257 21.78 0.60 -3.38
CA GLU A 257 20.72 0.05 -2.53
C GLU A 257 21.21 -0.20 -1.10
N VAL A 258 20.72 0.63 -0.16
CA VAL A 258 21.13 0.65 1.25
C VAL A 258 20.38 -0.42 2.07
N ALA A 259 19.14 -0.75 1.69
CA ALA A 259 18.39 -1.85 2.30
C ALA A 259 17.66 -2.68 1.24
N GLN A 260 17.74 -4.00 1.38
CA GLN A 260 17.17 -4.98 0.46
C GLN A 260 16.42 -6.07 1.25
N VAL A 261 15.26 -6.50 0.77
CA VAL A 261 14.51 -7.64 1.33
C VAL A 261 14.00 -8.52 0.19
N ALA A 262 14.40 -9.79 0.17
CA ALA A 262 14.07 -10.70 -0.93
C ALA A 262 12.56 -11.00 -1.06
N ALA A 263 11.85 -11.07 0.06
CA ALA A 263 10.38 -11.13 0.08
C ALA A 263 9.81 -10.50 1.35
N ALA A 264 8.68 -9.80 1.22
CA ALA A 264 7.94 -9.24 2.35
C ALA A 264 6.45 -9.62 2.25
N SER A 265 5.90 -10.09 3.35
CA SER A 265 4.48 -10.36 3.55
C SER A 265 3.96 -9.41 4.62
N LEU A 266 2.93 -8.62 4.31
CA LEU A 266 2.18 -7.83 5.27
C LEU A 266 0.74 -8.35 5.33
N GLY A 267 0.06 -8.23 6.46
CA GLY A 267 -1.34 -8.65 6.54
C GLY A 267 -2.06 -8.15 7.78
N ALA A 268 -3.39 -8.19 7.73
CA ALA A 268 -4.28 -7.73 8.79
C ALA A 268 -5.56 -8.58 8.80
N LYS A 269 -6.08 -8.92 9.98
CA LYS A 269 -7.40 -9.59 10.09
C LYS A 269 -8.53 -8.64 9.75
N SER A 270 -8.43 -7.39 10.20
CA SER A 270 -9.26 -6.30 9.70
C SER A 270 -8.53 -4.96 9.73
N LEU A 271 -8.74 -4.14 8.71
CA LEU A 271 -8.43 -2.71 8.69
C LEU A 271 -9.73 -1.92 8.61
N LEU A 272 -9.79 -0.78 9.30
CA LEU A 272 -10.87 0.19 9.19
C LEU A 272 -10.25 1.59 9.04
N LEU A 273 -10.63 2.28 7.98
CA LEU A 273 -10.28 3.67 7.70
C LEU A 273 -11.59 4.46 7.66
N ALA A 274 -11.84 5.29 8.66
CA ALA A 274 -13.01 6.16 8.70
C ALA A 274 -12.61 7.64 8.54
N LEU A 275 -13.28 8.31 7.61
CA LEU A 275 -13.23 9.74 7.38
C LEU A 275 -14.56 10.35 7.90
N PRO A 276 -14.64 10.71 9.19
CA PRO A 276 -15.73 11.55 9.70
C PRO A 276 -15.53 13.02 9.31
N ASP A 277 -16.43 13.90 9.73
CA ASP A 277 -16.24 15.36 9.74
C ASP A 277 -15.15 15.79 10.76
N GLY A 278 -13.92 15.30 10.60
CA GLY A 278 -12.83 15.43 11.58
C GLY A 278 -11.59 14.62 11.21
N PRO A 279 -10.70 14.31 12.18
CA PRO A 279 -9.46 13.59 11.90
C PRO A 279 -9.72 12.13 11.48
N LEU A 280 -8.90 11.65 10.55
CA LEU A 280 -8.90 10.27 10.04
C LEU A 280 -8.73 9.26 11.19
N ASP A 281 -9.67 8.34 11.35
CA ASP A 281 -9.60 7.24 12.32
C ASP A 281 -9.16 5.96 11.60
N VAL A 282 -7.86 5.63 11.73
CA VAL A 282 -7.29 4.37 11.25
C VAL A 282 -7.20 3.37 12.39
N ARG A 283 -7.80 2.20 12.17
CA ARG A 283 -7.75 1.06 13.10
C ARG A 283 -7.30 -0.19 12.33
N GLY A 284 -6.46 -1.00 12.96
CA GLY A 284 -6.02 -2.27 12.42
C GLY A 284 -5.92 -3.33 13.50
N ASP A 285 -6.30 -4.56 13.18
CA ASP A 285 -6.35 -5.68 14.12
C ASP A 285 -5.73 -6.93 13.52
N GLY A 286 -4.97 -7.67 14.34
CA GLY A 286 -4.23 -8.85 13.89
C GLY A 286 -3.17 -8.51 12.84
N LEU A 287 -2.59 -7.30 12.90
CA LEU A 287 -1.54 -6.83 12.01
C LEU A 287 -0.32 -7.77 12.11
N SER A 288 0.27 -8.04 10.95
CA SER A 288 1.42 -8.93 10.81
C SER A 288 2.35 -8.46 9.70
N VAL A 289 3.64 -8.71 9.90
CA VAL A 289 4.70 -8.49 8.91
C VAL A 289 5.64 -9.69 8.97
N ALA A 290 6.10 -10.19 7.83
CA ALA A 290 7.16 -11.18 7.73
C ALA A 290 8.09 -10.81 6.57
N LEU A 291 9.35 -10.50 6.90
CA LEU A 291 10.42 -10.15 5.99
C LEU A 291 11.40 -11.32 5.88
N SER A 292 11.80 -11.67 4.66
CA SER A 292 12.69 -12.81 4.38
C SER A 292 13.94 -12.36 3.63
N ASN A 293 15.10 -12.84 4.07
CA ASN A 293 16.43 -12.48 3.56
C ASN A 293 16.60 -10.96 3.41
N GLY A 294 16.61 -10.26 4.55
CA GLY A 294 16.92 -8.84 4.60
C GLY A 294 18.43 -8.60 4.69
N VAL A 295 18.91 -7.55 4.02
CA VAL A 295 20.29 -7.05 4.07
C VAL A 295 20.26 -5.53 4.21
N LEU A 296 21.03 -4.99 5.15
CA LEU A 296 21.27 -3.58 5.37
C LEU A 296 22.77 -3.31 5.15
N ARG A 297 23.08 -2.32 4.32
CA ARG A 297 24.45 -1.94 3.92
C ARG A 297 24.76 -0.52 4.42
N SER A 298 26.03 -0.15 4.50
CA SER A 298 26.42 1.18 4.96
C SER A 298 25.95 2.26 3.96
N PRO A 299 25.27 3.34 4.41
CA PRO A 299 24.93 4.46 3.54
C PRO A 299 26.15 5.14 2.90
N ALA A 300 27.31 5.08 3.57
CA ALA A 300 28.58 5.64 3.10
C ALA A 300 29.38 4.68 2.20
N ASP A 301 29.10 3.37 2.28
CA ASP A 301 29.68 2.35 1.41
C ASP A 301 28.70 1.17 1.26
N ALA A 302 28.01 1.13 0.12
CA ALA A 302 27.04 0.08 -0.16
C ALA A 302 27.66 -1.30 -0.48
N THR A 303 28.99 -1.46 -0.41
CA THR A 303 29.63 -2.79 -0.44
C THR A 303 29.78 -3.40 0.96
N THR A 304 29.82 -2.58 2.01
CA THR A 304 29.87 -3.04 3.41
C THR A 304 28.48 -3.41 3.92
N GLU A 305 28.20 -4.71 4.08
CA GLU A 305 27.01 -5.20 4.80
C GLU A 305 27.14 -4.92 6.31
N MET A 306 26.22 -4.14 6.88
CA MET A 306 26.16 -3.86 8.32
C MET A 306 25.34 -4.93 9.06
N SER A 307 24.27 -5.44 8.45
CA SER A 307 23.43 -6.49 9.02
C SER A 307 22.67 -7.27 7.96
N ARG A 308 22.38 -8.54 8.25
CA ARG A 308 21.55 -9.43 7.43
C ARG A 308 20.73 -10.36 8.31
N PHE A 309 19.54 -10.77 7.87
CA PHE A 309 18.68 -11.73 8.59
C PHE A 309 17.93 -12.62 7.62
N ALA A 310 17.80 -13.93 7.91
CA ALA A 310 16.98 -14.80 7.07
C ALA A 310 15.49 -14.55 7.30
N ARG A 311 15.07 -14.21 8.52
CA ARG A 311 13.69 -13.87 8.86
C ARG A 311 13.60 -12.76 9.91
N ALA A 312 12.72 -11.79 9.67
CA ALA A 312 12.17 -10.92 10.71
C ALA A 312 10.64 -10.97 10.64
N SER A 313 9.95 -10.98 11.77
CA SER A 313 8.48 -10.92 11.77
C SER A 313 7.88 -10.14 12.94
N LEU A 314 6.67 -9.64 12.72
CA LEU A 314 5.80 -8.98 13.68
C LEU A 314 4.44 -9.66 13.60
N SER A 315 3.78 -9.87 14.74
CA SER A 315 2.49 -10.55 14.80
C SER A 315 1.64 -10.05 15.96
N GLY A 316 0.31 -10.15 15.80
CA GLY A 316 -0.66 -9.69 16.78
C GLY A 316 -0.61 -8.18 17.00
N GLY A 317 -0.27 -7.41 15.96
CA GLY A 317 -0.31 -5.96 16.02
C GLY A 317 -1.75 -5.43 16.06
N VAL A 318 -1.99 -4.41 16.87
CA VAL A 318 -3.25 -3.69 16.96
C VAL A 318 -2.93 -2.20 16.94
N LEU A 319 -3.52 -1.47 16.00
CA LEU A 319 -3.36 -0.02 15.81
C LEU A 319 -4.68 0.68 16.11
N ARG A 320 -4.61 1.79 16.86
CA ARG A 320 -5.69 2.76 17.05
C ARG A 320 -5.10 4.17 16.93
N LEU A 321 -5.23 4.78 15.76
CA LEU A 321 -4.65 6.10 15.48
C LEU A 321 -5.27 7.18 16.37
N LYS A 322 -6.60 7.16 16.53
CA LYS A 322 -7.35 8.10 17.38
C LYS A 322 -6.96 8.05 18.87
N ASP A 323 -6.56 6.87 19.35
CA ASP A 323 -6.11 6.66 20.73
C ASP A 323 -4.59 6.75 20.88
N GLN A 324 -3.89 7.12 19.79
CA GLN A 324 -2.44 7.10 19.59
C GLN A 324 -1.78 5.88 20.25
N SER A 325 -2.27 4.69 19.90
CA SER A 325 -1.77 3.46 20.50
C SER A 325 -1.52 2.33 19.49
N PHE A 326 -0.45 1.60 19.76
CA PHE A 326 0.02 0.48 18.96
C PHE A 326 0.54 -0.62 19.88
N THR A 327 -0.13 -1.78 19.87
CA THR A 327 0.28 -2.93 20.69
C THR A 327 0.69 -4.10 19.81
N VAL A 328 1.75 -4.83 20.17
CA VAL A 328 2.28 -5.97 19.42
C VAL A 328 2.41 -7.19 20.33
N ASP A 329 1.87 -8.33 19.92
CA ASP A 329 2.03 -9.58 20.67
C ASP A 329 3.46 -10.12 20.61
N LYS A 330 4.04 -10.19 19.40
CA LYS A 330 5.38 -10.78 19.23
C LYS A 330 6.13 -10.23 18.03
N ILE A 331 7.38 -9.83 18.28
CA ILE A 331 8.42 -9.52 17.29
C ILE A 331 9.46 -10.64 17.32
N VAL A 332 9.94 -11.09 16.16
CA VAL A 332 11.00 -12.11 16.02
C VAL A 332 12.07 -11.62 15.04
N LEU A 333 13.34 -11.85 15.36
CA LEU A 333 14.48 -11.73 14.44
C LEU A 333 15.29 -13.04 14.49
N ALA A 334 15.46 -13.72 13.36
CA ALA A 334 16.07 -15.05 13.31
C ALA A 334 17.13 -15.19 12.21
N ASP A 335 18.12 -16.05 12.49
CA ASP A 335 19.16 -16.50 11.54
C ASP A 335 19.93 -15.32 10.90
N GLY A 336 20.30 -14.35 11.73
CA GLY A 336 20.92 -13.10 11.31
C GLY A 336 22.37 -12.91 11.75
N LYS A 337 23.02 -11.92 11.14
CA LYS A 337 24.35 -11.45 11.51
C LYS A 337 24.37 -9.93 11.46
N ALA A 338 25.05 -9.29 12.40
CA ALA A 338 25.43 -7.87 12.31
C ALA A 338 26.92 -7.71 12.55
N GLN A 339 27.53 -6.71 11.89
CA GLN A 339 28.89 -6.28 12.17
C GLN A 339 28.87 -4.81 12.62
N THR A 340 29.44 -4.59 13.79
CA THR A 340 29.51 -3.30 14.46
C THR A 340 30.96 -2.93 14.68
N TRP A 341 31.27 -1.64 14.58
CA TRP A 341 32.64 -1.16 14.80
C TRP A 341 32.65 0.27 15.36
N LEU A 342 33.73 0.59 16.05
CA LEU A 342 34.18 1.96 16.26
C LEU A 342 35.09 2.34 15.08
N ASP A 343 34.96 3.55 14.54
CA ASP A 343 35.91 4.08 13.56
C ASP A 343 37.14 4.71 14.22
N ALA A 344 38.04 5.28 13.41
CA ALA A 344 39.28 5.90 13.88
C ALA A 344 39.03 7.11 14.81
N GLU A 345 37.87 7.75 14.71
CA GLU A 345 37.42 8.83 15.57
C GLU A 345 36.61 8.32 16.79
N GLY A 346 36.54 7.01 17.00
CA GLY A 346 35.81 6.38 18.11
C GLY A 346 34.30 6.37 17.95
N ARG A 347 33.77 6.60 16.74
CA ARG A 347 32.31 6.69 16.48
C ARG A 347 31.75 5.30 16.15
N PHE A 348 30.65 4.94 16.80
CA PHE A 348 29.98 3.66 16.61
C PHE A 348 29.11 3.64 15.33
N ASN A 349 29.36 2.69 14.43
CA ASN A 349 28.69 2.60 13.13
C ASN A 349 27.15 2.51 13.22
N GLY A 350 26.61 1.86 14.26
CA GLY A 350 25.17 1.72 14.46
C GLY A 350 24.41 3.03 14.75
N LEU A 351 25.11 4.08 15.24
CA LEU A 351 24.47 5.38 15.52
C LEU A 351 24.07 6.14 14.24
N VAL A 352 24.64 5.80 13.08
CA VAL A 352 24.34 6.46 11.80
C VAL A 352 22.87 6.25 11.42
N VAL A 353 22.32 5.05 11.66
CA VAL A 353 20.93 4.71 11.32
C VAL A 353 19.94 5.51 12.17
N THR A 354 20.22 5.66 13.47
CA THR A 354 19.34 6.43 14.39
C THR A 354 19.47 7.94 14.19
N ARG A 355 20.67 8.45 13.91
CA ARG A 355 20.89 9.90 13.75
C ARG A 355 20.30 10.42 12.43
N GLY A 356 20.53 9.70 11.32
CA GLY A 356 19.93 10.06 10.02
C GLY A 356 18.40 10.00 10.04
N ALA A 357 17.80 9.05 10.77
CA ALA A 357 16.35 9.00 10.97
C ALA A 357 15.83 10.17 11.83
N ALA A 358 16.57 10.58 12.86
CA ALA A 358 16.21 11.72 13.71
C ALA A 358 16.37 13.07 12.97
N GLU A 359 17.42 13.25 12.19
CA GLU A 359 17.66 14.44 11.38
C GLU A 359 16.65 14.54 10.22
N ALA A 360 16.28 13.40 9.60
CA ALA A 360 15.19 13.36 8.62
C ALA A 360 13.82 13.67 9.25
N ALA A 361 13.52 13.18 10.46
CA ALA A 361 12.29 13.51 11.18
C ALA A 361 12.23 14.99 11.60
N ALA A 362 13.36 15.57 12.01
CA ALA A 362 13.48 17.00 12.30
C ALA A 362 13.28 17.85 11.03
N ALA A 363 13.90 17.47 9.91
CA ALA A 363 13.75 18.17 8.63
C ALA A 363 12.37 17.98 7.96
N ALA A 364 11.65 16.90 8.29
CA ALA A 364 10.29 16.64 7.84
C ALA A 364 9.21 17.26 8.74
N SER A 365 9.59 17.90 9.86
CA SER A 365 8.67 18.65 10.72
C SER A 365 8.40 20.02 10.08
N PRO A 366 7.17 20.35 9.69
CA PRO A 366 6.88 21.67 9.13
C PRO A 366 7.04 22.75 10.21
N GLU A 367 7.71 23.85 9.89
CA GLU A 367 7.66 25.09 10.69
C GLU A 367 6.26 25.73 10.56
N GLY A 368 5.27 25.13 11.21
CA GLY A 368 3.86 25.46 11.07
C GLY A 368 3.04 25.07 12.30
N ASP A 369 2.75 26.09 13.12
CA ASP A 369 1.78 26.12 14.21
C ASP A 369 2.05 25.24 15.46
N ALA A 370 2.66 25.87 16.49
CA ALA A 370 2.87 25.29 17.81
C ALA A 370 1.59 25.31 18.67
N ALA A 371 0.51 24.71 18.16
CA ALA A 371 -0.86 24.84 18.70
C ALA A 371 -1.52 23.53 19.18
N ALA A 372 -0.76 22.43 19.34
CA ALA A 372 -1.23 21.23 20.02
C ALA A 372 -0.14 20.62 20.91
N ALA A 373 -0.46 20.40 22.19
CA ALA A 373 0.28 19.46 23.02
C ALA A 373 -0.14 18.03 22.64
N GLU A 374 0.52 17.48 21.62
CA GLU A 374 0.21 16.13 21.13
C GLU A 374 0.30 15.09 22.25
N ARG A 375 -0.72 14.22 22.34
CA ARG A 375 -0.68 13.10 23.29
C ARG A 375 0.43 12.14 22.88
N ALA A 376 1.26 11.74 23.84
CA ALA A 376 2.33 10.79 23.61
C ALA A 376 1.78 9.40 23.23
N TRP A 377 2.43 8.75 22.26
CA TRP A 377 2.04 7.42 21.79
C TRP A 377 2.22 6.34 22.87
N ARG A 378 1.17 5.53 23.06
CA ARG A 378 1.20 4.32 23.90
C ARG A 378 1.58 3.11 23.06
N VAL A 379 2.82 2.66 23.22
CA VAL A 379 3.39 1.52 22.50
C VAL A 379 3.63 0.39 23.49
N ALA A 380 3.05 -0.79 23.21
CA ALA A 380 3.23 -1.99 24.03
C ALA A 380 3.75 -3.16 23.17
N VAL A 381 4.74 -3.88 23.66
CA VAL A 381 5.31 -5.07 22.99
C VAL A 381 5.42 -6.20 24.00
N LYS A 382 4.54 -7.21 23.88
CA LYS A 382 4.46 -8.30 24.87
C LYS A 382 5.70 -9.19 24.82
N ALA A 383 6.26 -9.43 23.64
CA ALA A 383 7.53 -10.14 23.46
C ALA A 383 8.34 -9.64 22.25
N VAL A 384 9.66 -9.50 22.44
CA VAL A 384 10.68 -9.45 21.40
C VAL A 384 11.58 -10.66 21.57
N GLU A 385 11.78 -11.42 20.51
CA GLU A 385 12.65 -12.61 20.47
C GLU A 385 13.71 -12.47 19.39
N VAL A 386 14.96 -12.74 19.75
CA VAL A 386 16.08 -12.90 18.80
C VAL A 386 16.55 -14.36 18.90
N ASP A 387 16.69 -15.04 17.78
CA ASP A 387 17.17 -16.43 17.71
C ASP A 387 18.30 -16.62 16.70
N SER A 388 19.27 -17.48 17.04
CA SER A 388 20.35 -17.91 16.16
C SER A 388 21.13 -16.77 15.47
N PHE A 389 21.23 -15.63 16.15
CA PHE A 389 21.88 -14.42 15.63
C PHE A 389 23.39 -14.41 15.95
N ALA A 390 24.19 -13.66 15.19
CA ALA A 390 25.60 -13.41 15.49
C ALA A 390 25.93 -11.92 15.42
N LEU A 391 26.81 -11.45 16.30
CA LEU A 391 27.24 -10.07 16.38
C LEU A 391 28.77 -10.02 16.39
N GLY A 392 29.36 -9.41 15.37
CA GLY A 392 30.75 -8.98 15.40
C GLY A 392 30.85 -7.56 15.96
N PHE A 393 31.78 -7.36 16.88
CA PHE A 393 32.25 -6.03 17.30
C PHE A 393 33.75 -5.90 16.99
N GLU A 394 34.15 -4.76 16.44
CA GLU A 394 35.52 -4.48 16.03
C GLU A 394 35.92 -3.06 16.46
N ASP A 395 36.90 -2.93 17.35
CA ASP A 395 37.46 -1.62 17.71
C ASP A 395 38.54 -1.23 16.70
N ARG A 396 38.29 -0.14 15.95
CA ARG A 396 39.25 0.49 15.02
C ARG A 396 39.65 1.89 15.46
N SER A 397 39.34 2.28 16.71
CA SER A 397 39.96 3.45 17.32
C SER A 397 41.47 3.21 17.49
N GLY A 398 42.27 4.26 17.72
CA GLY A 398 43.73 4.25 17.60
C GLY A 398 44.54 3.37 18.58
N GLY A 399 43.91 2.42 19.28
CA GLY A 399 44.56 1.42 20.12
C GLY A 399 44.81 0.07 19.42
N PRO A 400 45.03 -1.02 20.19
CA PRO A 400 45.11 -2.38 19.64
C PRO A 400 43.76 -2.83 19.08
N GLN A 401 43.73 -3.38 17.86
CA GLN A 401 42.49 -3.89 17.25
C GLN A 401 41.88 -5.02 18.09
N LEU A 402 40.71 -4.76 18.68
CA LEU A 402 39.92 -5.76 19.39
C LEU A 402 38.77 -6.25 18.50
N ALA A 403 38.80 -7.53 18.14
CA ALA A 403 37.68 -8.21 17.48
C ALA A 403 36.99 -9.18 18.46
N VAL A 404 35.71 -8.94 18.78
CA VAL A 404 34.89 -9.82 19.61
C VAL A 404 33.70 -10.33 18.80
N GLY A 405 33.59 -11.65 18.66
CA GLY A 405 32.42 -12.30 18.07
C GLY A 405 31.52 -12.91 19.15
N LEU A 406 30.21 -12.64 19.03
CA LEU A 406 29.14 -13.37 19.72
C LEU A 406 28.35 -14.20 18.69
N GLU A 407 28.08 -15.46 19.02
CA GLU A 407 27.46 -16.44 18.14
C GLU A 407 26.26 -17.13 18.81
N ALA A 408 25.35 -17.66 18.00
CA ALA A 408 24.15 -18.38 18.45
C ALA A 408 23.34 -17.61 19.52
N ILE A 409 23.33 -16.28 19.39
CA ILE A 409 22.68 -15.34 20.29
C ILE A 409 21.19 -15.64 20.30
N ARG A 410 20.67 -15.88 21.49
CA ARG A 410 19.25 -15.96 21.81
C ARG A 410 18.94 -14.91 22.85
N ALA A 411 17.96 -14.06 22.57
CA ALA A 411 17.49 -13.04 23.49
C ALA A 411 15.97 -13.00 23.53
N ARG A 412 15.42 -12.74 24.72
CA ARG A 412 13.99 -12.53 24.95
C ARG A 412 13.83 -11.30 25.82
N ILE A 413 13.02 -10.35 25.37
CA ILE A 413 12.54 -9.23 26.18
C ILE A 413 11.01 -9.32 26.19
N ALA A 414 10.37 -9.23 27.36
CA ALA A 414 8.92 -9.34 27.49
C ALA A 414 8.35 -8.29 28.45
N GLY A 415 7.16 -7.76 28.12
CA GLY A 415 6.45 -6.78 28.95
C GLY A 415 6.90 -5.33 28.79
N PHE A 416 7.33 -4.90 27.59
CA PHE A 416 7.61 -3.48 27.31
C PHE A 416 6.30 -2.71 27.08
N GLU A 417 6.12 -1.57 27.76
CA GLU A 417 4.99 -0.66 27.54
C GLU A 417 5.39 0.79 27.88
N THR A 418 5.06 1.75 27.00
CA THR A 418 5.38 3.17 27.26
C THR A 418 4.42 3.79 28.27
N GLY A 419 4.97 4.53 29.24
CA GLY A 419 4.20 5.19 30.30
C GLY A 419 3.79 4.29 31.47
N VAL A 420 4.20 3.01 31.51
CA VAL A 420 3.89 2.07 32.58
C VAL A 420 5.17 1.55 33.24
N SER A 421 5.21 1.60 34.58
CA SER A 421 6.36 1.23 35.42
C SER A 421 6.48 -0.29 35.64
N THR A 422 6.23 -1.09 34.60
CA THR A 422 6.26 -2.56 34.67
C THR A 422 7.70 -3.08 34.51
N PRO A 423 8.17 -4.03 35.35
CA PRO A 423 9.45 -4.70 35.12
C PRO A 423 9.39 -5.56 33.86
N MET A 424 10.25 -5.26 32.88
CA MET A 424 10.45 -6.06 31.69
C MET A 424 11.30 -7.28 32.04
N GLN A 425 10.86 -8.47 31.63
CA GLN A 425 11.64 -9.70 31.80
C GLN A 425 12.65 -9.81 30.66
N VAL A 426 13.93 -9.98 31.01
CA VAL A 426 15.04 -10.08 30.05
C VAL A 426 15.73 -11.43 30.23
N GLU A 427 15.90 -12.16 29.13
CA GLU A 427 16.79 -13.32 29.03
C GLU A 427 17.73 -13.14 27.83
N PHE A 428 19.00 -13.51 28.01
CA PHE A 428 20.04 -13.44 26.99
C PHE A 428 20.97 -14.64 27.15
N LYS A 429 21.36 -15.26 26.04
CA LYS A 429 22.32 -16.36 25.98
C LYS A 429 23.10 -16.28 24.67
N ALA A 430 24.44 -16.24 24.75
CA ALA A 430 25.32 -16.20 23.59
C ALA A 430 26.58 -17.04 23.81
N ARG A 431 27.14 -17.58 22.73
CA ARG A 431 28.47 -18.18 22.71
C ARG A 431 29.49 -17.10 22.33
N VAL A 432 30.67 -17.10 22.93
CA VAL A 432 31.78 -16.22 22.50
C VAL A 432 32.61 -16.96 21.45
N ALA A 433 32.95 -16.31 20.34
CA ALA A 433 33.69 -16.92 19.22
C ALA A 433 35.09 -17.42 19.63
N GLY A 434 35.74 -16.76 20.60
CA GLY A 434 36.99 -17.21 21.21
C GLY A 434 36.85 -18.39 22.18
N GLY A 435 35.62 -18.84 22.47
CA GLY A 435 35.31 -19.88 23.45
C GLY A 435 34.62 -19.35 24.71
N GLY A 436 33.66 -20.14 25.21
CA GLY A 436 32.84 -19.83 26.39
C GLY A 436 31.40 -19.44 26.06
N GLU A 437 30.59 -19.27 27.11
CA GLU A 437 29.18 -18.91 27.05
C GLU A 437 28.86 -17.78 28.03
N VAL A 438 28.03 -16.82 27.59
CA VAL A 438 27.46 -15.75 28.41
C VAL A 438 25.96 -15.95 28.49
N GLU A 439 25.43 -15.99 29.71
CA GLU A 439 24.00 -16.04 30.03
C GLU A 439 23.66 -14.88 30.98
N ALA A 440 22.58 -14.16 30.71
CA ALA A 440 22.04 -13.14 31.60
C ALA A 440 20.52 -13.27 31.68
N ARG A 441 19.95 -13.27 32.90
CA ARG A 441 18.50 -13.32 33.11
C ARG A 441 18.06 -12.41 34.26
N GLY A 442 16.91 -11.77 34.15
CA GLY A 442 16.36 -10.97 35.23
C GLY A 442 15.26 -10.01 34.80
N SER A 443 15.14 -8.91 35.55
CA SER A 443 14.09 -7.90 35.36
C SER A 443 14.68 -6.49 35.29
N VAL A 444 14.24 -5.70 34.31
CA VAL A 444 14.68 -4.30 34.09
C VAL A 444 13.46 -3.39 34.01
N ARG A 445 13.44 -2.30 34.78
CA ARG A 445 12.39 -1.27 34.73
C ARG A 445 12.78 -0.14 33.77
N ALA A 446 11.87 0.23 32.88
CA ALA A 446 12.12 1.27 31.88
C ALA A 446 12.05 2.70 32.44
N ASP A 447 11.35 2.91 33.56
CA ASP A 447 11.03 4.24 34.10
C ASP A 447 12.11 4.82 35.02
N ASN A 448 12.85 3.97 35.73
CA ASN A 448 13.95 4.36 36.62
C ASN A 448 15.26 3.63 36.35
N GLY A 449 15.28 2.69 35.39
CA GLY A 449 16.46 1.86 35.08
C GLY A 449 16.72 0.74 36.10
N ASN A 450 15.90 0.61 37.16
CA ASN A 450 16.15 -0.35 38.22
C ASN A 450 16.17 -1.77 37.67
N SER A 451 17.30 -2.45 37.88
CA SER A 451 17.66 -3.71 37.24
C SER A 451 18.14 -4.72 38.27
N ASP A 452 17.58 -5.93 38.26
CA ASP A 452 18.14 -7.10 38.94
C ASP A 452 18.45 -8.14 37.86
N LEU A 453 19.73 -8.28 37.52
CA LEU A 453 20.22 -9.16 36.47
C LEU A 453 21.19 -10.17 37.06
N GLN A 454 20.93 -11.45 36.82
CA GLN A 454 21.83 -12.55 37.15
C GLN A 454 22.66 -12.84 35.91
N LEU A 455 23.95 -12.52 35.96
CA LEU A 455 24.92 -12.75 34.89
C LEU A 455 25.76 -13.97 35.21
N ARG A 456 25.99 -14.81 34.22
CA ARG A 456 26.83 -16.00 34.26
C ARG A 456 27.72 -16.02 33.03
N LEU A 457 29.02 -15.99 33.26
CA LEU A 457 30.04 -16.20 32.24
C LEU A 457 30.71 -17.55 32.53
N ALA A 458 30.79 -18.42 31.53
CA ALA A 458 31.29 -19.78 31.68
C ALA A 458 32.39 -20.06 30.64
N ALA A 459 33.58 -20.39 31.13
CA ALA A 459 34.76 -20.75 30.35
C ALA A 459 35.12 -19.75 29.22
N ILE A 460 34.96 -18.45 29.46
CA ILE A 460 35.32 -17.40 28.51
C ILE A 460 36.84 -17.40 28.32
N ALA A 461 37.32 -17.54 27.08
CA ALA A 461 38.75 -17.50 26.80
C ALA A 461 39.34 -16.10 27.06
N LEU A 462 40.48 -16.04 27.74
CA LEU A 462 41.17 -14.78 28.09
C LEU A 462 42.13 -14.27 27.00
N ALA A 463 42.52 -15.13 26.05
CA ALA A 463 43.47 -14.76 25.00
C ALA A 463 43.05 -13.54 24.13
N PRO A 464 41.76 -13.37 23.74
CA PRO A 464 41.34 -12.20 22.94
C PRO A 464 41.42 -10.86 23.68
N VAL A 465 41.37 -10.87 25.02
CA VAL A 465 41.39 -9.64 25.86
C VAL A 465 42.77 -9.32 26.43
N GLN A 466 43.80 -10.10 26.05
CA GLN A 466 45.20 -9.85 26.43
C GLN A 466 45.67 -8.40 26.23
N PRO A 467 45.32 -7.65 25.14
CA PRO A 467 45.80 -6.28 24.97
C PRO A 467 45.43 -5.33 26.11
N TYR A 468 44.23 -5.47 26.69
CA TYR A 468 43.77 -4.65 27.81
C TYR A 468 44.30 -5.16 29.16
N LEU A 469 44.49 -6.48 29.31
CA LEU A 469 45.13 -7.04 30.51
C LEU A 469 46.57 -6.53 30.67
N SER A 470 47.28 -6.30 29.56
CA SER A 470 48.63 -5.74 29.53
C SER A 470 48.74 -4.31 30.09
N GLU A 471 47.64 -3.53 30.15
CA GLU A 471 47.64 -2.20 30.77
C GLU A 471 47.68 -2.26 32.31
N PHE A 472 47.24 -3.38 32.90
CA PHE A 472 47.13 -3.56 34.36
C PHE A 472 48.16 -4.53 34.93
N ALA A 473 48.79 -5.39 34.12
CA ALA A 473 49.84 -6.32 34.55
C ALA A 473 50.79 -6.72 33.41
N GLU A 474 52.09 -6.79 33.71
CA GLU A 474 53.11 -7.39 32.83
C GLU A 474 52.98 -8.93 32.81
N LEU A 475 51.95 -9.45 32.13
CA LEU A 475 51.64 -10.89 32.08
C LEU A 475 51.23 -11.34 30.67
N THR A 476 51.97 -12.31 30.13
CA THR A 476 51.65 -12.99 28.86
C THR A 476 50.85 -14.28 29.12
N LEU A 477 49.55 -14.29 28.86
CA LEU A 477 48.73 -15.49 28.95
C LEU A 477 48.90 -16.38 27.70
N ALA A 478 49.46 -17.57 27.88
CA ALA A 478 49.52 -18.57 26.80
C ALA A 478 48.14 -19.19 26.49
N THR A 479 47.41 -19.61 27.54
CA THR A 479 45.99 -19.96 27.50
C THR A 479 45.37 -19.67 28.88
N GLY A 480 44.05 -19.50 28.93
CA GLY A 480 43.31 -19.31 30.18
C GLY A 480 41.82 -19.11 29.91
N THR A 481 40.98 -19.50 30.86
CA THR A 481 39.54 -19.20 30.81
C THR A 481 39.06 -18.63 32.14
N VAL A 482 38.09 -17.72 32.09
CA VAL A 482 37.40 -17.19 33.26
C VAL A 482 35.95 -17.71 33.31
N SER A 483 35.50 -18.06 34.50
CA SER A 483 34.10 -18.30 34.79
C SER A 483 33.70 -17.47 36.01
N THR A 484 32.55 -16.80 35.94
CA THR A 484 32.02 -16.00 37.04
C THR A 484 30.50 -15.98 37.02
N SER A 485 29.89 -15.83 38.19
CA SER A 485 28.45 -15.68 38.37
C SER A 485 28.18 -14.56 39.36
N GLY A 486 27.43 -13.56 38.95
CA GLY A 486 27.10 -12.39 39.77
C GLY A 486 25.65 -11.96 39.59
N ARG A 487 25.13 -11.26 40.59
CA ARG A 487 23.86 -10.52 40.48
C ARG A 487 24.17 -9.03 40.45
N LEU A 488 24.03 -8.42 39.28
CA LEU A 488 24.05 -6.97 39.13
C LEU A 488 22.71 -6.42 39.63
N ARG A 489 22.78 -5.52 40.61
CA ARG A 489 21.63 -4.74 41.08
C ARG A 489 21.94 -3.26 40.88
N TYR A 490 21.08 -2.55 40.18
CA TYR A 490 21.21 -1.13 39.87
C TYR A 490 19.87 -0.42 40.11
N GLY A 491 19.92 0.85 40.49
CA GLY A 491 18.77 1.70 40.81
C GLY A 491 18.80 2.27 42.22
#